data_AF-A0A1F4ZUL4-F1
#
_entry.id   AF-A0A1F4ZUL4-F1
#
_cell.length_a   1.000
_cell.length_b   1.000
_cell.length_c   1.000
_cell.angle_alpha   90.00
_cell.angle_beta   90.00
_cell.angle_gamma   90.00
#
_symmetry.space_group_name_H-M   'P 1'
#
loop_
_entity.id
_entity.type
_entity.pdbx_description
1 polymer ?
#
loop_
_entity_poly.entity_id
_entity_poly.type
_entity_poly.pdbx_seq_one_letter_code
_entity_poly.pdbx_strand_id
1 'polypeptide(L)'
;MKLAGVFGDIPSPFTVLAPGRYTNAAGGGLIEIISSLYKFSIVIAGIYTLMNLVLAGYGYMSAGGDAKLVQKSTERIWRSVLGLTVIVVSLIIAGIIGYILFGTQNWDLLINPRIY
;
A
#
# COMPACT_ATOMS: atom_id res chain seq x y z
N MET A 1 29.00 19.69 4.68
CA MET A 1 29.70 19.77 5.98
C MET A 1 28.67 19.50 7.07
N LYS A 2 28.80 18.40 7.82
CA LYS A 2 27.92 18.06 8.95
C LYS A 2 28.43 18.80 10.19
N LEU A 3 27.65 19.73 10.73
CA LEU A 3 27.93 20.32 12.04
C LEU A 3 27.24 19.44 13.07
N ALA A 4 28.03 18.64 13.79
CA ALA A 4 27.55 17.82 14.90
C ALA A 4 27.05 18.75 16.03
N GLY A 5 25.74 18.90 16.13
CA GLY A 5 25.08 19.61 17.22
C GLY A 5 24.99 18.72 18.46
N VAL A 6 25.25 19.30 19.63
CA VAL A 6 25.19 18.70 20.97
C VAL A 6 23.79 18.14 21.35
N PHE A 7 22.80 18.38 20.50
CA PHE A 7 21.46 17.81 20.58
C PHE A 7 21.27 16.98 19.32
N GLY A 8 21.06 15.67 19.49
CA GLY A 8 21.14 14.67 18.41
C GLY A 8 20.44 15.07 17.11
N ASP A 9 20.87 14.44 16.01
CA ASP A 9 20.44 14.74 14.65
C ASP A 9 18.91 14.81 14.56
N ILE A 10 18.36 16.01 14.39
CA ILE A 10 16.96 16.20 14.02
C ILE A 10 16.90 15.89 12.53
N PRO A 11 16.37 14.73 12.10
CA PRO A 11 16.30 14.40 10.70
C PRO A 11 15.33 15.41 10.07
N SER A 12 15.80 16.17 9.09
CA SER A 12 14.94 17.13 8.42
C SER A 12 13.76 16.40 7.78
N PRO A 13 12.53 16.93 7.85
CA PRO A 13 11.36 16.27 7.27
C PRO A 13 11.46 16.12 5.74
N PHE A 14 12.41 16.82 5.11
CA PHE A 14 12.71 16.75 3.69
C PHE A 14 13.78 15.69 3.34
N THR A 15 14.29 14.90 4.30
CA THR A 15 15.23 13.79 4.02
C THR A 15 14.60 12.69 3.15
N VAL A 16 13.26 12.63 3.10
CA VAL A 16 12.50 11.78 2.15
C VAL A 16 12.46 12.33 0.72
N LEU A 17 12.75 13.61 0.54
CA LEU A 17 12.79 14.31 -0.75
C LEU A 17 14.23 14.63 -1.20
N ALA A 18 15.24 14.12 -0.48
CA ALA A 18 16.64 14.37 -0.79
C ALA A 18 16.99 13.84 -2.20
N PRO A 19 17.63 14.66 -3.05
CA PRO A 19 18.06 14.24 -4.38
C PRO A 19 19.16 13.19 -4.21
N GLY A 20 18.79 11.91 -4.38
CA GLY A 20 19.64 10.77 -4.09
C GLY A 20 18.90 9.45 -3.86
N ARG A 21 17.63 9.49 -3.42
CA ARG A 21 16.85 8.26 -3.12
C ARG A 21 16.70 7.31 -4.31
N TYR A 22 16.62 7.85 -5.53
CA TYR A 22 16.46 7.06 -6.75
C TYR A 22 17.75 6.92 -7.57
N THR A 23 18.85 7.57 -7.16
CA THR A 23 20.10 7.64 -7.93
C THR A 23 21.25 6.88 -7.29
N ASN A 24 20.97 6.01 -6.32
CA ASN A 24 22.00 5.19 -5.68
C ASN A 24 22.74 4.35 -6.72
N ALA A 25 24.05 4.59 -6.87
CA ALA A 25 24.93 4.05 -7.90
C ALA A 25 25.13 2.52 -7.88
N ALA A 26 24.45 1.81 -6.96
CA ALA A 26 24.57 0.38 -6.74
C ALA A 26 23.28 -0.40 -7.10
N GLY A 27 22.62 -0.06 -8.22
CA GLY A 27 21.52 -0.86 -8.80
C GLY A 27 20.20 -0.89 -8.01
N GLY A 28 20.13 -0.29 -6.82
CA GLY A 28 18.94 -0.26 -5.97
C GLY A 28 17.84 0.70 -6.41
N GLY A 29 18.13 1.68 -7.27
CA GLY A 29 17.16 2.71 -7.68
C GLY A 29 15.90 2.16 -8.36
N LEU A 30 16.02 1.06 -9.12
CA LEU A 30 14.87 0.40 -9.75
C LEU A 30 13.96 -0.25 -8.70
N ILE A 31 14.53 -0.86 -7.67
CA ILE A 31 13.79 -1.50 -6.58
C ILE A 31 13.03 -0.44 -5.76
N GLU A 32 13.64 0.72 -5.53
CA GLU A 32 12.99 1.86 -4.87
C GLU A 32 11.80 2.40 -5.66
N ILE A 33 11.95 2.56 -6.98
CA ILE A 33 10.87 3.01 -7.85
C ILE A 33 9.72 2.01 -7.84
N ILE A 34 10.02 0.70 -7.95
CA ILE A 34 9.03 -0.37 -7.91
C ILE A 34 8.32 -0.40 -6.55
N SER A 35 9.04 -0.29 -5.43
CA SER A 35 8.45 -0.22 -4.08
C SER A 35 7.52 0.98 -3.93
N SER A 36 7.93 2.15 -4.41
CA SER A 36 7.11 3.36 -4.39
C SER A 36 5.84 3.20 -5.22
N LEU A 37 5.95 2.67 -6.44
CA LEU A 37 4.81 2.42 -7.32
C LEU A 37 3.85 1.37 -6.71
N TYR A 38 4.40 0.33 -6.09
CA TYR A 38 3.61 -0.68 -5.39
C TYR A 38 2.79 -0.06 -4.26
N LYS A 39 3.42 0.73 -3.38
CA LYS A 39 2.73 1.46 -2.31
C LYS A 39 1.64 2.38 -2.85
N PHE A 40 1.94 3.10 -3.93
CA PHE A 40 0.97 3.97 -4.60
C PHE A 40 -0.24 3.19 -5.13
N SER A 41 -0.01 2.02 -5.74
CA SER A 41 -1.10 1.16 -6.25
C SER A 41 -2.04 0.68 -5.14
N ILE A 42 -1.52 0.37 -3.95
CA ILE A 42 -2.31 -0.06 -2.79
C ILE A 42 -3.24 1.08 -2.34
N VAL A 43 -2.74 2.31 -2.28
CA VAL A 43 -3.54 3.49 -1.90
C VAL A 43 -4.70 3.69 -2.89
N ILE A 44 -4.41 3.63 -4.20
CA ILE A 44 -5.45 3.73 -5.24
C ILE A 44 -6.48 2.61 -5.09
N ALA A 45 -6.03 1.38 -4.89
CA ALA A 45 -6.93 0.24 -4.73
C ALA A 45 -7.83 0.37 -3.50
N GLY A 46 -7.31 0.88 -2.38
CA GLY A 46 -8.08 1.17 -1.18
C GLY A 46 -9.18 2.21 -1.43
N ILE A 47 -8.84 3.33 -2.07
CA ILE A 47 -9.81 4.39 -2.43
C ILE A 47 -10.88 3.84 -3.38
N TYR A 48 -10.47 3.11 -4.41
CA TYR A 48 -11.38 2.53 -5.40
C TYR A 48 -12.37 1.54 -4.76
N THR A 49 -11.90 0.74 -3.81
CA THR A 49 -12.73 -0.21 -3.06
C THR A 49 -13.77 0.54 -2.22
N LEU A 50 -13.35 1.57 -1.48
CA LEU A 50 -14.26 2.38 -0.67
C LEU A 50 -15.37 3.01 -1.53
N MET A 51 -15.00 3.59 -2.69
CA MET A 51 -15.98 4.15 -3.61
C MET A 51 -16.99 3.11 -4.11
N ASN A 52 -16.52 1.92 -4.50
CA ASN A 52 -17.43 0.86 -4.95
C ASN A 52 -18.33 0.34 -3.82
N LEU A 53 -17.81 0.25 -2.60
CA LEU A 53 -18.60 -0.17 -1.44
C LEU A 53 -19.74 0.82 -1.15
N VAL A 54 -19.44 2.12 -1.18
CA VAL A 54 -20.44 3.18 -0.99
C VAL A 54 -21.50 3.15 -2.09
N LEU A 55 -21.08 3.05 -3.35
CA LEU A 55 -22.00 2.99 -4.50
C LEU A 55 -22.88 1.74 -4.46
N ALA A 56 -22.32 0.60 -4.07
CA ALA A 56 -23.06 -0.65 -3.97
C ALA A 56 -24.03 -0.64 -2.78
N GLY A 57 -23.64 -0.03 -1.65
CA GLY A 57 -24.53 0.21 -0.51
C GLY A 57 -25.69 1.14 -0.86
N TYR A 58 -25.42 2.23 -1.58
CA TYR A 58 -26.47 3.12 -2.09
C TYR A 58 -27.42 2.40 -3.05
N GLY A 59 -26.87 1.61 -3.98
CA GLY A 59 -27.66 0.79 -4.90
C GLY A 59 -28.46 -0.34 -4.24
N TYR A 60 -28.03 -0.81 -3.07
CA TYR A 60 -28.79 -1.77 -2.26
C TYR A 60 -29.96 -1.07 -1.56
N MET A 61 -29.74 0.11 -0.98
CA MET A 61 -30.77 0.91 -0.31
C MET A 61 -31.84 1.43 -1.29
N SER A 62 -31.46 1.78 -2.52
CA SER A 62 -32.39 2.31 -3.54
C SER A 62 -33.17 1.24 -4.31
N ALA A 63 -32.87 -0.04 -4.11
CA ALA A 63 -33.51 -1.14 -4.85
C ALA A 63 -35.00 -1.37 -4.48
N GLY A 64 -35.50 -0.77 -3.40
CA GLY A 64 -36.93 -0.56 -3.15
C GLY A 64 -37.85 -1.78 -3.15
N GLY A 65 -37.33 -3.01 -3.13
CA GLY A 65 -38.09 -4.26 -3.19
C GLY A 65 -38.00 -5.05 -4.50
N ASP A 66 -37.30 -4.54 -5.53
CA ASP A 66 -37.04 -5.32 -6.75
C ASP A 66 -35.90 -6.32 -6.52
N ALA A 67 -36.25 -7.61 -6.41
CA ALA A 67 -35.32 -8.69 -6.12
C ALA A 67 -34.15 -8.78 -7.11
N LYS A 68 -34.35 -8.40 -8.39
CA LYS A 68 -33.26 -8.39 -9.38
C LYS A 68 -32.22 -7.31 -9.09
N LEU A 69 -32.68 -6.12 -8.69
CA LEU A 69 -31.80 -5.00 -8.38
C LEU A 69 -31.06 -5.24 -7.06
N VAL A 70 -31.73 -5.82 -6.06
CA VAL A 70 -31.11 -6.23 -4.80
C VAL A 70 -30.01 -7.25 -5.04
N GLN A 71 -30.27 -8.28 -5.87
CA GLN A 71 -29.30 -9.33 -6.15
C GLN A 71 -28.08 -8.78 -6.90
N LYS A 72 -28.29 -7.90 -7.89
CA LYS A 72 -27.22 -7.23 -8.62
C LYS A 72 -26.37 -6.31 -7.74
N SER A 73 -27.00 -5.55 -6.84
CA SER A 73 -26.29 -4.70 -5.88
C SER A 73 -25.50 -5.52 -4.86
N THR A 74 -26.07 -6.62 -4.37
CA THR A 74 -25.42 -7.55 -3.46
C THR A 74 -24.19 -8.21 -4.10
N GLU A 75 -24.29 -8.62 -5.35
CA GLU A 75 -23.16 -9.17 -6.10
C GLU A 75 -22.03 -8.13 -6.25
N ARG A 76 -22.38 -6.86 -6.46
CA ARG A 76 -21.42 -5.75 -6.54
C ARG A 76 -20.72 -5.49 -5.21
N ILE A 77 -21.43 -5.60 -4.08
CA ILE A 77 -20.84 -5.55 -2.74
C ILE A 77 -19.84 -6.71 -2.58
N TRP A 78 -20.26 -7.94 -2.87
CA TRP A 78 -19.39 -9.12 -2.74
C TRP A 78 -18.12 -9.04 -3.58
N ARG A 79 -18.22 -8.58 -4.82
CA ARG A 79 -17.04 -8.36 -5.68
C ARG A 79 -16.06 -7.35 -5.10
N SER A 80 -16.58 -6.30 -4.46
CA SER A 80 -15.76 -5.25 -3.83
C SER A 80 -15.09 -5.77 -2.55
N VAL A 81 -15.83 -6.52 -1.73
CA VAL A 81 -15.30 -7.17 -0.51
C VAL A 81 -14.26 -8.23 -0.86
N LEU A 82 -14.51 -9.04 -1.88
CA LEU A 82 -13.54 -10.04 -2.38
C LEU A 82 -12.27 -9.36 -2.88
N GLY A 83 -12.39 -8.30 -3.69
CA GLY A 83 -11.23 -7.54 -4.17
C GLY A 83 -10.38 -6.99 -3.02
N LEU A 84 -11.01 -6.40 -2.00
CA LEU A 84 -10.30 -5.90 -0.81
C LEU A 84 -9.64 -7.03 -0.03
N THR A 85 -10.36 -8.13 0.18
CA THR A 85 -9.87 -9.30 0.92
C THR A 85 -8.62 -9.86 0.25
N VAL A 86 -8.62 -9.98 -1.08
CA VAL A 86 -7.46 -10.43 -1.85
C VAL A 86 -6.25 -9.52 -1.65
N ILE A 87 -6.44 -8.19 -1.64
CA ILE A 87 -5.35 -7.23 -1.38
C ILE A 87 -4.78 -7.43 0.03
N VAL A 88 -5.63 -7.53 1.05
CA VAL A 88 -5.20 -7.72 2.44
C VAL A 88 -4.46 -9.05 2.62
N VAL A 89 -5.00 -10.13 2.06
CA VAL A 89 -4.37 -11.46 2.11
C VAL A 89 -3.03 -11.46 1.37
N SER A 90 -2.95 -10.78 0.22
CA SER A 90 -1.70 -10.62 -0.52
C SER A 90 -0.62 -9.91 0.29
N LEU A 91 -0.99 -8.86 1.04
CA LEU A 91 -0.05 -8.15 1.93
C LEU A 91 0.45 -9.03 3.07
N ILE A 92 -0.45 -9.84 3.67
CA ILE A 92 -0.08 -10.79 4.72
C ILE A 92 0.89 -11.84 4.18
N ILE A 93 0.57 -12.43 3.03
CA ILE A 93 1.43 -13.43 2.37
C ILE A 93 2.78 -12.82 2.00
N ALA A 94 2.80 -11.61 1.42
CA ALA A 94 4.02 -10.90 1.10
C ALA A 94 4.88 -10.62 2.34
N GLY A 95 4.25 -10.28 3.48
CA GLY A 95 4.93 -10.11 4.75
C GLY A 95 5.53 -11.42 5.28
N ILE A 96 4.79 -12.53 5.19
CA ILE A 96 5.28 -13.86 5.57
C ILE A 96 6.44 -14.29 4.68
N ILE A 97 6.31 -14.13 3.37
CA ILE A 97 7.37 -14.46 2.39
C ILE A 97 8.59 -13.58 2.63
N GLY A 98 8.40 -12.28 2.86
CA GLY A 98 9.49 -11.35 3.20
C GLY A 98 10.20 -11.75 4.50
N TYR A 99 9.44 -12.16 5.51
CA TYR A 99 10.00 -12.67 6.77
C TYR A 99 10.82 -13.95 6.58
N ILE A 100 10.35 -14.89 5.75
CA ILE A 100 11.03 -16.16 5.47
C ILE A 100 12.28 -15.95 4.61
N LEU A 101 12.20 -15.14 3.55
CA LEU A 101 13.30 -14.93 2.60
C LEU A 101 14.41 -14.01 3.15
N PHE A 102 14.06 -13.01 3.98
CA PHE A 102 15.01 -12.02 4.48
C PHE A 102 15.34 -12.16 5.98
N GLY A 103 14.90 -13.26 6.61
CA GLY A 103 15.32 -13.78 7.93
C GLY A 103 15.68 -12.76 9.01
N THR A 104 14.75 -12.48 9.93
CA THR A 104 14.92 -11.74 11.22
C THR A 104 15.59 -10.35 11.24
N GLN A 105 16.39 -9.94 10.24
CA GLN A 105 17.13 -8.67 10.27
C GLN A 105 16.57 -7.62 9.30
N ASN A 106 15.85 -8.02 8.25
CA ASN A 106 15.56 -7.15 7.11
C ASN A 106 14.10 -7.20 6.57
N TRP A 107 13.12 -7.55 7.39
CA TRP A 107 11.70 -7.61 6.99
C TRP A 107 11.12 -6.27 6.50
N ASP A 108 11.81 -5.16 6.81
CA ASP A 108 11.41 -3.81 6.45
C ASP A 108 11.96 -3.37 5.07
N LEU A 109 12.77 -4.16 4.35
CA LEU A 109 13.40 -3.74 3.09
C LEU A 109 12.40 -3.47 1.94
N LEU A 110 11.23 -4.11 1.91
CA LEU A 110 10.20 -3.80 0.90
C LEU A 110 9.31 -2.59 1.28
N ILE A 111 9.14 -2.33 2.58
CA ILE A 111 8.17 -1.35 3.12
C ILE A 111 8.87 -0.06 3.54
N ASN A 112 10.13 -0.11 3.93
CA ASN A 112 11.00 1.03 4.18
C ASN A 112 12.48 0.63 3.97
N PRO A 113 12.97 0.63 2.73
CA PRO A 113 14.35 0.29 2.45
C PRO A 113 15.29 1.28 3.16
N ARG A 114 16.00 0.76 4.17
CA ARG A 114 17.05 1.47 4.89
C ARG A 114 18.37 0.86 4.49
N ILE A 115 19.08 1.56 3.61
CA ILE A 115 20.43 1.23 3.18
C ILE A 115 21.38 1.76 4.28
N TYR A 116 22.20 0.88 4.86
CA TYR A 116 23.33 1.30 5.70
C TYR A 116 24.47 1.83 4.83
#